data_AF-A0A835H602-F1
#
_entry.id   AF-A0A835H602-F1
#
_cell.length_a   1.000
_cell.length_b   1.000
_cell.length_c   1.000
_cell.angle_alpha   90.00
_cell.angle_beta   90.00
_cell.angle_gamma   90.00
#
_symmetry.space_group_name_H-M   'P 1'
#
loop_
_entity.id
_entity.type
_entity.pdbx_description
1 polymer ?
#
loop_
_entity_poly.entity_id
_entity_poly.type
_entity_poly.pdbx_seq_one_letter_code
_entity_poly.pdbx_strand_id
1 'polypeptide(L)'
;MLHISGKDLPDTDVYSIPPLAIDSEDAPYIRDHYWDIQRLFLVDGVSSICALDFVMDEWRIDVALTGLSKGSFSSPTGMGIVCASPKALEATKTAKSVRVFFDWNDYLKFYKMGTYWPYTPSIQLLYGLRVALDLLFEEGLDNVIARHTHLGKATRS
;
A
#
# COMPACT_ATOMS: atom_id res chain seq x y z
N MET A 1 -4.22 -3.57 -22.45
CA MET A 1 -2.94 -3.70 -21.73
C MET A 1 -2.13 -2.45 -22.06
N LEU A 2 -2.14 -1.45 -21.16
CA LEU A 2 -1.31 -0.26 -21.29
C LEU A 2 -0.14 -0.47 -20.31
N HIS A 3 0.97 -0.96 -20.86
CA HIS A 3 2.25 -1.03 -20.16
C HIS A 3 2.83 0.38 -20.21
N ILE A 4 2.85 1.09 -19.08
CA ILE A 4 3.57 2.35 -18.96
C ILE A 4 5.03 1.95 -18.70
N SER A 5 5.85 2.05 -19.74
CA SER A 5 7.30 1.92 -19.58
C SER A 5 7.78 3.04 -18.66
N GLY A 6 8.72 2.76 -17.75
CA GLY A 6 9.28 3.79 -16.85
C GLY A 6 9.72 5.08 -17.56
N LYS A 7 10.06 4.99 -18.85
CA LYS A 7 10.45 6.11 -19.73
C LYS A 7 9.43 7.25 -19.87
N ASP A 8 8.16 7.05 -19.49
CA ASP A 8 7.08 8.02 -19.70
C ASP A 8 6.62 8.75 -18.41
N LEU A 9 7.39 8.68 -17.32
CA LEU A 9 7.01 9.29 -16.03
C LEU A 9 7.24 10.83 -16.01
N PRO A 10 6.25 11.64 -15.55
CA PRO A 10 6.35 13.09 -15.51
C PRO A 10 7.34 13.61 -14.46
N ASP A 11 7.87 14.81 -14.69
CA ASP A 11 8.87 15.47 -13.85
C ASP A 11 8.22 16.17 -12.63
N THR A 12 7.68 15.36 -11.71
CA THR A 12 6.97 15.83 -10.50
C THR A 12 7.68 15.41 -9.21
N ASP A 13 7.49 16.16 -8.13
CA ASP A 13 8.09 15.89 -6.80
C ASP A 13 7.59 14.57 -6.16
N VAL A 14 6.56 13.98 -6.75
CA VAL A 14 5.90 12.75 -6.32
C VAL A 14 5.84 11.82 -7.51
N TYR A 15 6.30 10.58 -7.34
CA TYR A 15 6.05 9.50 -8.29
C TYR A 15 4.88 8.66 -7.79
N SER A 16 3.79 8.63 -8.55
CA SER A 16 2.64 7.77 -8.30
C SER A 16 2.56 6.68 -9.35
N ILE A 17 2.61 5.41 -8.94
CA ILE A 17 2.46 4.29 -9.87
C ILE A 17 1.05 3.71 -9.73
N PRO A 18 0.30 3.55 -10.85
CA PRO A 18 -1.03 2.96 -10.81
C PRO A 18 -0.99 1.48 -10.42
N PRO A 19 -2.11 0.92 -9.91
CA PRO A 19 -2.19 -0.39 -9.25
C PRO A 19 -1.86 -1.64 -10.09
N LEU A 20 -1.43 -1.45 -11.34
CA LEU A 20 -1.20 -2.51 -12.33
C LEU A 20 0.26 -2.60 -12.80
N ALA A 21 1.20 -1.87 -12.20
CA ALA A 21 2.54 -1.67 -12.74
C ALA A 21 3.70 -1.91 -11.74
N ILE A 22 3.46 -2.70 -10.69
CA ILE A 22 4.56 -3.18 -9.83
C ILE A 22 4.37 -4.67 -9.58
N ASP A 23 5.04 -5.47 -10.38
CA ASP A 23 5.46 -6.80 -9.97
C ASP A 23 6.82 -6.72 -9.26
N SER A 24 7.33 -7.86 -8.79
CA SER A 24 8.64 -7.93 -8.14
C SER A 24 9.81 -7.54 -9.07
N GLU A 25 9.59 -7.37 -10.37
CA GLU A 25 10.61 -6.98 -11.35
C GLU A 25 10.64 -5.46 -11.58
N ASP A 26 9.49 -4.79 -11.55
CA ASP A 26 9.34 -3.35 -11.83
C ASP A 26 9.80 -2.44 -10.68
N ALA A 27 9.51 -2.77 -9.41
CA ALA A 27 9.88 -1.93 -8.27
C ALA A 27 11.40 -1.76 -8.09
N PRO A 28 12.21 -2.84 -8.14
CA PRO A 28 13.67 -2.72 -8.11
C PRO A 28 14.24 -1.93 -9.29
N TYR A 29 13.65 -2.07 -10.48
CA TYR A 29 14.07 -1.33 -11.67
C TYR A 29 13.87 0.18 -11.50
N ILE A 30 12.71 0.59 -10.97
CA ILE A 30 12.40 2.02 -10.72
C ILE A 30 13.28 2.58 -9.63
N ARG A 31 13.54 1.82 -8.57
CA ARG A 31 14.53 2.17 -7.54
C ARG A 31 15.89 2.47 -8.16
N ASP A 32 16.38 1.60 -9.04
CA ASP A 32 17.73 1.69 -9.59
C ASP A 32 17.89 2.81 -10.64
N HIS A 33 16.81 3.22 -11.32
CA HIS A 33 16.84 4.23 -12.39
C HIS A 33 16.37 5.63 -11.97
N TYR A 34 15.54 5.75 -10.93
CA TYR A 34 14.96 7.04 -10.47
C TYR A 34 15.46 7.44 -9.06
N TRP A 35 16.63 6.94 -8.67
CA TRP A 35 17.25 7.05 -7.35
C TRP A 35 17.58 8.49 -6.85
N ASP A 36 17.24 9.55 -7.59
CA ASP A 36 17.67 10.90 -7.18
C ASP A 36 16.83 11.47 -6.01
N ILE A 37 17.53 11.89 -4.97
CA ILE A 37 17.17 11.67 -3.55
C ILE A 37 16.27 12.77 -2.95
N GLN A 38 15.27 13.26 -3.68
CA GLN A 38 14.35 14.28 -3.15
C GLN A 38 12.85 13.97 -3.31
N ARG A 39 12.48 13.03 -4.19
CA ARG A 39 11.08 12.77 -4.52
C ARG A 39 10.47 11.69 -3.63
N LEU A 40 9.16 11.77 -3.37
CA LEU A 40 8.45 10.73 -2.62
C LEU A 40 7.96 9.62 -3.56
N PHE A 41 8.14 8.36 -3.15
CA PHE A 41 7.69 7.19 -3.92
C PHE A 41 6.37 6.61 -3.37
N LEU A 42 5.28 6.79 -4.10
CA LEU A 42 3.93 6.38 -3.69
C LEU A 42 3.45 5.20 -4.56
N VAL A 43 2.99 4.13 -3.91
CA VAL A 43 2.52 2.91 -4.56
C VAL A 43 1.08 2.60 -4.19
N ASP A 44 0.23 2.50 -5.22
CA ASP A 44 -1.10 1.92 -5.10
C ASP A 44 -0.99 0.39 -5.17
N GLY A 45 -1.24 -0.26 -4.03
CA GLY A 45 -1.23 -1.71 -3.88
C GLY A 45 -2.62 -2.29 -3.62
N VAL A 46 -3.71 -1.60 -3.99
CA VAL A 46 -5.09 -2.07 -3.74
C VAL A 46 -5.36 -3.46 -4.30
N SER A 47 -4.81 -3.80 -5.47
CA SER A 47 -5.00 -5.11 -6.10
C SER A 47 -3.80 -6.04 -6.03
N SER A 48 -2.71 -5.66 -5.36
CA SER A 48 -1.47 -6.43 -5.30
C SER A 48 -1.08 -6.85 -3.89
N ILE A 49 -1.21 -5.98 -2.89
CA ILE A 49 -0.84 -6.28 -1.51
C ILE A 49 -1.66 -7.45 -0.98
N CYS A 50 -0.98 -8.42 -0.38
CA CYS A 50 -1.52 -9.71 0.08
C CYS A 50 -1.99 -10.66 -1.05
N ALA A 51 -1.64 -10.44 -2.32
CA ALA A 51 -1.84 -11.39 -3.42
C ALA A 51 -0.59 -11.59 -4.28
N LEU A 52 0.26 -10.57 -4.36
CA LEU A 52 1.58 -10.57 -5.00
C LEU A 52 2.64 -10.25 -3.95
N ASP A 53 3.89 -10.54 -4.29
CA ASP A 53 5.03 -10.16 -3.44
C ASP A 53 5.14 -8.64 -3.32
N PHE A 54 5.37 -8.15 -2.11
CA PHE A 54 5.40 -6.72 -1.81
C PHE A 54 6.29 -6.44 -0.59
N VAL A 55 7.47 -5.86 -0.85
CA VAL A 55 8.46 -5.54 0.20
C VAL A 55 8.73 -4.04 0.26
N MET A 56 7.93 -3.34 1.07
CA MET A 56 7.93 -1.87 1.18
C MET A 56 9.32 -1.28 1.48
N ASP A 57 10.02 -1.82 2.47
CA ASP A 57 11.30 -1.29 2.94
C ASP A 57 12.43 -1.54 1.94
N GLU A 58 12.48 -2.74 1.35
CA GLU A 58 13.51 -3.12 0.36
C GLU A 58 13.37 -2.29 -0.92
N TRP A 59 12.13 -2.03 -1.32
CA TRP A 59 11.81 -1.18 -2.47
C TRP A 59 11.84 0.31 -2.14
N ARG A 60 12.07 0.68 -0.86
CA ARG A 60 12.14 2.05 -0.36
C ARG A 60 10.90 2.87 -0.73
N ILE A 61 9.73 2.25 -0.64
CA ILE A 61 8.45 2.90 -0.88
C ILE A 61 8.16 3.86 0.29
N ASP A 62 7.82 5.10 -0.06
CA ASP A 62 7.50 6.12 0.93
C ASP A 62 6.06 6.04 1.41
N VAL A 63 5.12 5.69 0.54
CA VAL A 63 3.72 5.42 0.93
C VAL A 63 3.18 4.24 0.13
N ALA A 64 2.65 3.25 0.84
CA ALA A 64 1.90 2.14 0.27
C ALA A 64 0.45 2.22 0.71
N LEU A 65 -0.49 2.01 -0.21
CA LEU A 65 -1.92 1.96 0.11
C LEU A 65 -2.56 0.67 -0.39
N THR A 66 -3.51 0.13 0.37
CA THR A 66 -4.33 -1.02 -0.05
C THR A 66 -5.76 -0.90 0.49
N GLY A 67 -6.66 -1.75 -0.03
CA GLY A 67 -8.06 -1.80 0.38
C GLY A 67 -8.44 -3.16 0.94
N LEU A 68 -9.25 -3.17 2.00
CA LEU A 68 -9.69 -4.40 2.69
C LEU A 68 -10.58 -5.32 1.85
N SER A 69 -11.04 -4.89 0.67
CA SER A 69 -11.92 -5.67 -0.22
C SER A 69 -11.21 -6.36 -1.38
N LYS A 70 -9.88 -6.38 -1.39
CA LYS A 70 -9.07 -6.97 -2.48
C LYS A 70 -7.87 -7.76 -1.95
N GLY A 71 -7.28 -8.58 -2.82
CA GLY A 71 -6.09 -9.39 -2.56
C GLY A 71 -6.42 -10.68 -1.80
N SER A 72 -6.35 -10.64 -0.47
CA SER A 72 -6.65 -11.79 0.41
C SER A 72 -7.51 -11.43 1.63
N PHE A 73 -7.85 -10.16 1.77
CA PHE A 73 -8.84 -9.74 2.75
C PHE A 73 -10.21 -10.00 2.14
N SER A 74 -10.76 -11.19 2.36
CA SER A 74 -12.14 -11.55 1.94
C SER A 74 -13.17 -10.81 2.80
N SER A 75 -13.06 -9.49 2.91
CA SER A 75 -13.77 -8.65 3.86
C SER A 75 -14.54 -7.54 3.14
N PRO A 76 -15.65 -7.03 3.71
CA PRO A 76 -16.45 -5.98 3.10
C PRO A 76 -15.63 -4.71 2.80
N THR A 77 -15.97 -4.04 1.70
CA THR A 77 -15.43 -2.71 1.37
C THR A 77 -15.73 -1.70 2.48
N GLY A 78 -14.77 -0.84 2.80
CA GLY A 78 -14.98 0.25 3.77
C GLY A 78 -13.73 0.68 4.54
N MET A 79 -12.58 0.03 4.32
CA MET A 79 -11.33 0.37 4.98
C MET A 79 -10.18 0.47 3.96
N GLY A 80 -9.56 1.65 3.92
CA GLY A 80 -8.29 1.88 3.24
C GLY A 80 -7.17 1.80 4.26
N ILE A 81 -6.14 1.03 3.96
CA ILE A 81 -4.95 0.86 4.79
C ILE A 81 -3.83 1.64 4.10
N VAL A 82 -3.16 2.51 4.85
CA VAL A 82 -2.03 3.29 4.38
C VAL A 82 -0.85 3.03 5.30
N CYS A 83 0.29 2.69 4.72
CA CYS A 83 1.58 2.63 5.41
C CYS A 83 2.48 3.74 4.87
N ALA A 84 3.10 4.50 5.77
CA ALA A 84 3.94 5.64 5.42
C ALA A 84 5.34 5.50 6.06
N SER A 85 6.38 5.74 5.26
CA SER A 85 7.77 5.75 5.71
C SER A 85 8.07 6.95 6.61
N PRO A 86 9.16 6.93 7.40
CA PRO A 86 9.60 8.10 8.16
C PRO A 86 9.80 9.36 7.30
N LYS A 87 10.29 9.19 6.06
CA LYS A 87 10.47 10.29 5.11
C LYS A 87 9.13 10.89 4.66
N ALA A 88 8.11 10.06 4.41
CA ALA A 88 6.76 10.53 4.11
C ALA A 88 6.14 11.29 5.29
N LEU A 89 6.35 10.81 6.53
CA LEU A 89 5.88 11.49 7.74
C LEU A 89 6.53 12.87 7.90
N GLU A 90 7.83 13.01 7.63
CA GLU A 90 8.51 14.31 7.67
C GLU A 90 7.98 15.28 6.61
N ALA A 91 7.67 14.78 5.40
CA ALA A 91 7.09 15.60 4.34
C ALA A 91 5.72 16.20 4.70
N THR A 92 4.97 15.61 5.64
CA THR A 92 3.69 16.18 6.10
C THR A 92 3.84 17.55 6.77
N LYS A 93 5.02 17.86 7.34
CA LYS A 93 5.28 19.13 8.03
C LYS A 93 5.31 20.33 7.08
N THR A 94 5.73 20.12 5.83
CA THR A 94 5.80 21.15 4.79
C THR A 94 4.64 21.08 3.81
N ALA A 95 3.81 20.03 3.88
CA ALA A 95 2.68 19.82 2.99
C ALA A 95 1.59 20.89 3.19
N LYS A 96 1.33 21.68 2.13
CA LYS A 96 0.35 22.78 2.12
C LYS A 96 -1.08 22.35 1.77
N SER A 97 -1.28 21.09 1.38
CA SER A 97 -2.60 20.57 1.03
C SER A 97 -3.52 20.60 2.25
N VAL A 98 -4.71 21.19 2.07
CA VAL A 98 -5.75 21.23 3.10
C VAL A 98 -6.26 19.83 3.35
N ARG A 99 -6.21 19.40 4.62
CA ARG A 99 -6.60 18.06 5.06
C ARG A 99 -7.15 18.15 6.48
N VAL A 100 -8.18 17.34 6.76
CA VAL A 100 -8.78 17.19 8.09
C VAL A 100 -9.02 15.71 8.33
N PHE A 101 -9.98 15.11 7.63
CA PHE A 101 -10.29 13.68 7.78
C PHE A 101 -9.11 12.76 7.43
N PHE A 102 -8.33 13.10 6.40
CA PHE A 102 -7.17 12.34 5.96
C PHE A 102 -5.84 12.84 6.57
N ASP A 103 -5.88 13.68 7.62
CA ASP A 103 -4.64 14.13 8.25
C ASP A 103 -4.05 13.05 9.16
N TRP A 104 -2.84 12.60 8.82
CA TRP A 104 -2.11 11.63 9.63
C TRP A 104 -1.72 12.19 10.99
N ASN A 105 -1.58 13.52 11.14
CA ASN A 105 -1.22 14.14 12.41
C ASN A 105 -2.25 13.86 13.51
N ASP A 106 -3.54 13.82 13.16
CA ASP A 106 -4.60 13.48 14.12
C ASP A 106 -4.44 12.03 14.58
N TYR A 107 -4.20 11.09 13.67
CA TYR A 107 -3.92 9.70 14.04
C TYR A 107 -2.66 9.56 14.91
N LEU A 108 -1.55 10.19 14.52
CA LEU A 108 -0.30 10.15 15.27
C LEU A 108 -0.45 10.72 16.70
N LYS A 109 -1.29 11.74 16.88
CA LYS A 109 -1.62 12.28 18.20
C LYS A 109 -2.36 11.25 19.05
N PHE A 110 -3.41 10.62 18.50
CA PHE A 110 -4.20 9.62 19.23
C PHE A 110 -3.44 8.31 19.47
N TYR A 111 -2.47 7.97 18.61
CA TYR A 111 -1.54 6.85 18.82
C TYR A 111 -0.70 7.09 20.07
N LYS A 112 -0.16 8.30 20.23
CA LYS A 112 0.60 8.69 21.44
C LYS A 112 -0.25 8.71 22.71
N MET A 113 -1.55 8.98 22.59
CA MET A 113 -2.50 8.96 23.72
C MET A 113 -2.94 7.54 24.10
N GLY A 114 -2.66 6.53 23.27
CA GLY A 114 -3.09 5.14 23.48
C GLY A 114 -4.55 4.84 23.15
N THR A 115 -5.32 5.83 22.67
CA THR A 115 -6.73 5.66 22.27
C THR A 115 -6.90 5.35 20.78
N TYR A 116 -5.85 5.55 19.99
CA TYR A 116 -5.70 5.24 18.56
C TYR A 116 -6.61 5.99 17.58
N TRP A 117 -7.86 6.28 17.93
CA TRP A 117 -8.87 6.74 16.99
C TRP A 117 -9.26 8.20 17.20
N PRO A 118 -8.98 9.10 16.24
CA PRO A 118 -9.43 10.50 16.31
C PRO A 118 -10.95 10.65 16.10
N TYR A 119 -11.60 9.67 15.47
CA TYR A 119 -13.03 9.62 15.22
C TYR A 119 -13.55 8.18 15.27
N THR A 120 -14.86 7.99 15.40
CA THR A 120 -15.49 6.68 15.57
C THR A 120 -15.17 5.74 14.40
N PRO A 121 -14.45 4.61 14.63
CA PRO A 121 -14.18 3.63 13.60
C PRO A 121 -15.37 2.67 13.41
N SER A 122 -15.38 1.94 12.29
CA SER A 122 -16.30 0.80 12.12
C SER A 122 -15.80 -0.40 12.91
N ILE A 123 -16.49 -0.73 13.99
CA ILE A 123 -16.16 -1.88 14.85
C ILE A 123 -16.23 -3.18 14.05
N GLN A 124 -17.23 -3.35 13.19
CA GLN A 124 -17.41 -4.54 12.36
C GLN A 124 -16.23 -4.76 11.42
N LEU A 125 -15.71 -3.70 10.78
CA LEU A 125 -14.55 -3.80 9.89
C LEU A 125 -13.26 -4.08 10.66
N LEU A 126 -13.11 -3.60 11.90
CA LEU A 126 -11.96 -3.92 12.74
C LEU A 126 -11.93 -5.41 13.12
N TYR A 127 -13.07 -5.97 13.52
CA TYR A 127 -13.17 -7.42 13.77
C TYR A 127 -12.98 -8.24 12.48
N GLY A 128 -13.53 -7.77 11.35
CA GLY A 128 -13.34 -8.41 10.05
C GLY A 128 -11.87 -8.44 9.62
N LEU A 129 -11.16 -7.31 9.76
CA LEU A 129 -9.72 -7.23 9.50
C LEU A 129 -8.94 -8.17 10.42
N ARG A 130 -9.31 -8.26 11.70
CA ARG A 130 -8.63 -9.16 12.64
C ARG A 130 -8.70 -10.62 12.19
N VAL A 131 -9.90 -11.09 11.86
CA VAL A 131 -10.10 -12.47 11.38
C VAL A 131 -9.38 -12.70 10.04
N ALA A 132 -9.43 -11.72 9.13
CA ALA A 132 -8.75 -11.83 7.84
C ALA A 132 -7.23 -11.93 8.00
N LEU A 133 -6.64 -11.18 8.95
CA LEU A 133 -5.22 -11.31 9.28
C LEU A 133 -4.89 -12.64 9.95
N ASP A 134 -5.73 -13.12 10.86
CA ASP A 134 -5.53 -14.43 11.51
C ASP A 134 -5.53 -15.56 10.45
N LEU A 135 -6.44 -15.54 9.49
CA LEU A 135 -6.49 -16.48 8.36
C LEU A 135 -5.28 -16.33 7.41
N LEU A 136 -4.86 -15.10 7.13
CA LEU A 136 -3.68 -14.82 6.29
C LEU A 136 -2.41 -15.41 6.93
N PHE A 137 -2.26 -15.27 8.24
CA PHE A 137 -1.11 -15.82 8.97
C PHE A 137 -1.19 -17.33 9.17
N GLU A 138 -2.41 -17.90 9.24
CA GLU A 138 -2.62 -19.35 9.28
C GLU A 138 -2.24 -20.02 7.95
N GLU A 139 -2.65 -19.45 6.80
CA GLU A 139 -2.25 -19.93 5.48
C GLU A 139 -0.76 -19.65 5.21
N GLY A 140 -0.27 -18.49 5.62
CA GLY A 140 1.07 -17.98 5.34
C GLY A 140 1.11 -17.18 4.03
N LEU A 141 1.79 -16.03 4.05
CA LEU A 141 1.82 -15.09 2.92
C LEU A 141 2.39 -15.72 1.64
N ASP A 142 3.45 -16.53 1.75
CA ASP A 142 4.08 -17.20 0.60
C ASP A 142 3.11 -18.17 -0.08
N ASN A 143 2.32 -18.91 0.70
CA ASN A 143 1.32 -19.85 0.19
C ASN A 143 0.19 -19.11 -0.54
N VAL A 144 -0.24 -17.98 0.02
CA VAL A 144 -1.24 -17.10 -0.61
C VAL A 144 -0.74 -16.60 -1.97
N ILE A 145 0.50 -16.11 -2.06
CA ILE A 145 1.09 -15.62 -3.31
C ILE A 145 1.22 -16.75 -4.33
N ALA A 146 1.68 -17.94 -3.89
CA ALA A 146 1.78 -19.12 -4.74
C ALA A 146 0.42 -19.54 -5.31
N ARG A 147 -0.63 -19.53 -4.48
CA ARG A 147 -2.01 -19.83 -4.90
C ARG A 147 -2.51 -18.84 -5.95
N HIS A 148 -2.33 -17.54 -5.73
CA HIS A 148 -2.73 -16.52 -6.71
C HIS A 148 -1.96 -16.65 -8.03
N THR A 149 -0.66 -16.95 -7.95
CA THR A 149 0.18 -17.18 -9.12
C THR A 149 -0.30 -18.41 -9.92
N HIS A 150 -0.63 -19.50 -9.23
CA HIS A 150 -1.15 -20.71 -9.85
C HIS A 150 -2.47 -20.47 -10.59
N LEU A 151 -3.43 -19.81 -9.93
CA LEU A 151 -4.73 -19.45 -10.53
C LEU A 151 -4.57 -18.49 -11.70
N GLY A 152 -3.69 -17.49 -11.57
CA GLY A 152 -3.40 -16.55 -12.65
C GLY A 152 -2.82 -17.24 -13.89
N LYS A 153 -1.95 -18.24 -13.71
CA LYS A 153 -1.40 -19.05 -14.81
C LYS A 153 -2.48 -19.90 -15.48
N ALA A 154 -3.31 -20.58 -14.69
CA ALA A 154 -4.38 -21.45 -15.21
C ALA A 154 -5.45 -20.68 -16.01
N THR A 155 -5.77 -19.44 -15.65
CA THR A 155 -6.74 -18.62 -16.40
C THR A 155 -6.19 -18.11 -17.74
N ARG A 156 -4.86 -18.03 -17.90
CA ARG A 156 -4.20 -17.54 -19.13
C ARG A 156 -3.87 -18.64 -20.14
N SER A 157 -3.94 -19.91 -19.73
CA SER A 157 -3.64 -21.08 -20.59
C SER A 157 -4.80 -21.48 -21.49
#